data_AF-A0ABD0BGE7-F1
#
_entry.id   AF-A0ABD0BGE7-F1
#
_cell.length_a   1.000
_cell.length_b   1.000
_cell.length_c   1.000
_cell.angle_alpha   90.00
_cell.angle_beta   90.00
_cell.angle_gamma   90.00
#
_symmetry.space_group_name_H-M   'P 1'
#
loop_
_entity.id
_entity.type
_entity.pdbx_description
1 polymer ?
#
loop_
_entity_poly.entity_id
_entity_poly.type
_entity_poly.pdbx_seq_one_letter_code
_entity_poly.pdbx_strand_id
1 'polypeptide(L)'
;MFSLVKQSVAGLQILFVAFGAMVLVPLLTGLNPSMALLGAGVGTLLFQLCTRRQVPIFLGSSFAFIAPIIYATQTWGLPSTMFGLFAAGFMYFILAAIIRARGMGFVHKLLPPVVIGPVIMVIGLSVAQVACNMAMGRAGGEQVVPATTALTLAGISLAVTLIAAVFCKGWIKLIPILCGVIAGYVSAVLMGQVSFDGMVNAPWLALPHFETPEINWAAALFMLPVAIAPCIEHIGGVLAIGGVTGKDYTKDPGLHRTLAGDGIGVCFAGFIGGPPSPPMQK
;
A
#
# COMPACT_ATOMS: atom_id res chain seq x y z
N MET A 1 4.54 32.32 1.72
CA MET A 1 5.78 31.52 1.94
C MET A 1 5.62 30.52 3.08
N PHE A 2 5.15 30.92 4.27
CA PHE A 2 4.92 30.01 5.41
C PHE A 2 3.91 28.87 5.16
N SER A 3 2.93 29.03 4.25
CA SER A 3 1.98 27.94 3.93
C SER A 3 2.59 26.83 3.07
N LEU A 4 3.48 27.16 2.13
CA LEU A 4 4.11 26.19 1.23
C LEU A 4 5.07 25.28 2.00
N VAL A 5 5.87 25.85 2.89
CA VAL A 5 6.76 25.07 3.77
C VAL A 5 5.94 24.13 4.65
N LYS A 6 4.88 24.63 5.28
CA LYS A 6 3.99 23.80 6.12
C LYS A 6 3.31 22.67 5.33
N GLN A 7 2.88 22.93 4.10
CA GLN A 7 2.29 21.92 3.21
C GLN A 7 3.32 20.89 2.74
N SER A 8 4.53 21.34 2.37
CA SER A 8 5.62 20.45 1.94
C SER A 8 6.02 19.50 3.07
N VAL A 9 6.12 20.05 4.27
CA VAL A 9 6.42 19.32 5.50
C VAL A 9 5.29 18.32 5.81
N ALA A 10 4.01 18.71 5.74
CA ALA A 10 2.88 17.78 5.91
C ALA A 10 2.83 16.69 4.82
N GLY A 11 3.18 17.02 3.57
CA GLY A 11 3.28 16.05 2.48
C GLY A 11 4.38 15.01 2.72
N LEU A 12 5.56 15.46 3.17
CA LEU A 12 6.65 14.58 3.60
C LEU A 12 6.21 13.66 4.74
N GLN A 13 5.42 14.16 5.69
CA GLN A 13 4.89 13.35 6.77
C GLN A 13 4.04 12.18 6.24
N ILE A 14 3.08 12.46 5.36
CA ILE A 14 2.21 11.43 4.77
C ILE A 14 3.05 10.43 3.96
N LEU A 15 4.02 10.92 3.19
CA LEU A 15 4.94 10.07 2.43
C LEU A 15 5.66 9.07 3.35
N PHE A 16 6.28 9.54 4.43
CA PHE A 16 7.03 8.66 5.34
C PHE A 16 6.12 7.72 6.15
N VAL A 17 4.91 8.17 6.48
CA VAL A 17 3.92 7.36 7.18
C VAL A 17 3.44 6.18 6.31
N ALA A 18 3.27 6.41 4.99
CA ALA A 18 2.87 5.40 4.03
C ALA A 18 4.04 4.58 3.45
N PHE A 19 5.27 5.10 3.48
CA PHE A 19 6.48 4.51 2.87
C PHE A 19 6.68 3.04 3.24
N GLY A 20 6.62 2.72 4.54
CA GLY A 20 6.89 1.36 5.02
C GLY A 20 5.98 0.30 4.37
N ALA A 21 4.70 0.62 4.20
CA ALA A 21 3.76 -0.32 3.59
C ALA A 21 3.84 -0.28 2.05
N MET A 22 4.13 0.86 1.43
CA MET A 22 4.32 0.98 -0.02
C MET A 22 5.48 0.14 -0.55
N VAL A 23 6.59 0.10 0.19
CA VAL A 23 7.80 -0.63 -0.19
C VAL A 23 7.73 -2.10 0.20
N LEU A 24 6.94 -2.46 1.22
CA LEU A 24 6.85 -3.85 1.68
C LEU A 24 6.25 -4.79 0.62
N VAL A 25 5.12 -4.41 0.00
CA VAL A 25 4.48 -5.24 -1.04
C VAL A 25 5.43 -5.57 -2.21
N PRO A 26 6.06 -4.58 -2.88
CA PRO A 26 6.96 -4.89 -3.99
C PRO A 26 8.13 -5.76 -3.55
N LEU A 27 8.71 -5.52 -2.37
CA LEU A 27 9.77 -6.38 -1.85
C LEU A 27 9.32 -7.83 -1.64
N LEU A 28 8.13 -8.06 -1.10
CA LEU A 28 7.59 -9.41 -0.85
C LEU A 28 7.15 -10.12 -2.12
N THR A 29 6.80 -9.38 -3.16
CA THR A 29 6.29 -9.90 -4.42
C THR A 29 7.33 -9.95 -5.54
N GLY A 30 8.54 -9.43 -5.29
CA GLY A 30 9.60 -9.32 -6.28
C GLY A 30 9.38 -8.21 -7.32
N LEU A 31 8.47 -7.26 -7.05
CA LEU A 31 8.22 -6.11 -7.91
C LEU A 31 9.18 -4.96 -7.59
N ASN A 32 9.32 -4.03 -8.53
CA ASN A 32 10.20 -2.88 -8.37
C ASN A 32 9.59 -1.83 -7.39
N PRO A 33 10.23 -1.54 -6.24
CA PRO A 33 9.73 -0.56 -5.29
C PRO A 33 9.64 0.87 -5.84
N SER A 34 10.52 1.25 -6.76
CA SER A 34 10.48 2.57 -7.42
C SER A 34 9.23 2.70 -8.29
N MET A 35 8.80 1.62 -8.95
CA MET A 35 7.53 1.59 -9.71
C MET A 35 6.32 1.66 -8.80
N ALA A 36 6.38 1.03 -7.62
CA ALA A 36 5.34 1.15 -6.60
C ALA A 36 5.18 2.60 -6.12
N LEU A 37 6.28 3.29 -5.83
CA LEU A 37 6.26 4.69 -5.39
C LEU A 37 5.76 5.62 -6.50
N LEU A 38 6.19 5.41 -7.75
CA LEU A 38 5.71 6.17 -8.90
C LEU A 38 4.21 5.94 -9.14
N GLY A 39 3.77 4.68 -9.13
CA GLY A 39 2.37 4.28 -9.29
C GLY A 39 1.48 4.85 -8.20
N ALA A 40 1.90 4.77 -6.94
CA ALA A 40 1.20 5.36 -5.80
C ALA A 40 1.11 6.90 -5.90
N GLY A 41 2.19 7.57 -6.29
CA GLY A 41 2.21 9.02 -6.46
C GLY A 41 1.28 9.50 -7.58
N VAL A 42 1.42 8.94 -8.78
CA VAL A 42 0.57 9.29 -9.94
C VAL A 42 -0.87 8.86 -9.69
N GLY A 43 -1.09 7.66 -9.16
CA GLY A 43 -2.41 7.16 -8.78
C GLY A 43 -3.10 8.09 -7.79
N THR A 44 -2.38 8.58 -6.77
CA THR A 44 -2.92 9.57 -5.83
C THR A 44 -3.33 10.85 -6.54
N LEU A 45 -2.52 11.37 -7.47
CA LEU A 45 -2.89 12.56 -8.24
C LEU A 45 -4.14 12.33 -9.09
N LEU A 46 -4.25 11.18 -9.77
CA LEU A 46 -5.42 10.79 -10.56
C LEU A 46 -6.66 10.63 -9.69
N PHE A 47 -6.52 10.02 -8.51
CA PHE A 47 -7.58 9.91 -7.50
C PHE A 47 -8.05 11.30 -7.05
N GLN A 48 -7.12 12.21 -6.73
CA GLN A 48 -7.45 13.57 -6.32
C GLN A 48 -8.15 14.36 -7.44
N LEU A 49 -7.81 14.11 -8.71
CA LEU A 49 -8.53 14.68 -9.85
C LEU A 49 -9.97 14.14 -9.93
N CYS A 50 -10.16 12.83 -9.80
CA CYS A 50 -11.48 12.20 -9.86
C CYS A 50 -12.40 12.62 -8.71
N THR A 51 -11.83 12.84 -7.53
CA THR A 51 -12.53 13.24 -6.30
C THR A 51 -12.62 14.76 -6.12
N ARG A 52 -12.21 15.55 -7.12
CA ARG A 52 -12.20 17.02 -7.07
C ARG A 52 -11.43 17.59 -5.87
N ARG A 53 -10.38 16.89 -5.44
CA ARG A 53 -9.51 17.24 -4.30
C ARG A 53 -10.24 17.35 -2.96
N GLN A 54 -11.39 16.69 -2.82
CA GLN A 54 -12.22 16.77 -1.62
C GLN A 54 -11.81 15.74 -0.56
N VAL A 55 -11.27 14.60 -0.97
CA VAL A 55 -11.04 13.44 -0.10
C VAL A 55 -9.55 13.33 0.24
N PRO A 56 -9.14 13.50 1.52
CA PRO A 56 -7.74 13.50 1.92
C PRO A 56 -7.21 12.06 2.05
N ILE A 57 -7.06 11.37 0.91
CA ILE A 57 -6.55 10.00 0.81
C ILE A 57 -5.28 9.98 -0.03
N PHE A 58 -4.34 9.13 0.40
CA PHE A 58 -3.14 8.76 -0.32
C PHE A 58 -3.26 7.28 -0.77
N LEU A 59 -2.89 6.98 -2.00
CA LEU A 59 -2.90 5.60 -2.52
C LEU A 59 -1.56 4.90 -2.21
N GLY A 60 -1.59 3.65 -1.78
CA GLY A 60 -0.41 2.83 -1.51
C GLY A 60 -0.66 1.34 -1.77
N SER A 61 0.38 0.52 -1.72
CA SER A 61 0.28 -0.90 -2.11
C SER A 61 -0.68 -1.74 -1.23
N SER A 62 -1.59 -2.51 -1.83
CA SER A 62 -2.49 -3.39 -1.05
C SER A 62 -1.76 -4.61 -0.55
N PHE A 63 -2.02 -4.96 0.70
CA PHE A 63 -1.58 -6.23 1.23
C PHE A 63 -2.44 -7.41 0.73
N ALA A 64 -3.70 -7.15 0.36
CA ALA A 64 -4.59 -8.19 -0.17
C ALA A 64 -4.10 -8.79 -1.50
N PHE A 65 -3.22 -8.08 -2.23
CA PHE A 65 -2.64 -8.56 -3.48
C PHE A 65 -1.35 -9.39 -3.29
N ILE A 66 -0.74 -9.46 -2.11
CA ILE A 66 0.56 -10.13 -1.93
C ILE A 66 0.52 -11.61 -2.37
N ALA A 67 -0.35 -12.40 -1.74
CA ALA A 67 -0.44 -13.83 -2.05
C ALA A 67 -0.91 -14.10 -3.51
N PRO A 68 -1.93 -13.38 -4.04
CA PRO A 68 -2.30 -13.48 -5.45
C PRO A 68 -1.19 -13.11 -6.43
N ILE A 69 -0.39 -12.07 -6.16
CA ILE A 69 0.74 -11.69 -7.02
C ILE A 69 1.80 -12.79 -7.01
N ILE A 70 2.18 -13.30 -5.84
CA ILE A 70 3.16 -14.39 -5.74
C ILE A 70 2.70 -15.61 -6.55
N TYR A 71 1.45 -16.03 -6.36
CA TYR A 71 0.88 -17.16 -7.08
C TYR A 71 0.82 -16.92 -8.61
N ALA A 72 0.33 -15.76 -9.03
CA ALA A 72 0.21 -15.43 -10.44
C ALA A 72 1.57 -15.34 -11.13
N THR A 73 2.57 -14.75 -10.48
CA THR A 73 3.94 -14.65 -11.01
C THR A 73 4.60 -16.02 -11.12
N GLN A 74 4.35 -16.94 -10.18
CA GLN A 74 4.83 -18.33 -10.28
C GLN A 74 4.13 -19.13 -11.38
N THR A 75 2.87 -18.80 -11.69
CA THR A 75 2.04 -19.57 -12.64
C THR A 75 2.14 -19.06 -14.08
N TRP A 76 2.13 -17.74 -14.28
CA TRP A 76 2.06 -17.11 -15.60
C TRP A 76 3.22 -16.16 -15.90
N GLY A 77 4.13 -15.92 -14.93
CA GLY A 77 5.23 -14.98 -15.08
C GLY A 77 4.83 -13.53 -14.81
N LEU A 78 5.86 -12.70 -14.62
CA LEU A 78 5.71 -11.31 -14.20
C LEU A 78 4.91 -10.44 -15.21
N PRO A 79 5.18 -10.47 -16.54
CA PRO A 79 4.44 -9.65 -17.51
C PRO A 79 2.94 -9.97 -17.56
N SER A 80 2.58 -11.25 -17.48
CA SER A 80 1.17 -11.69 -17.42
C SER A 80 0.50 -11.25 -16.12
N THR A 81 1.20 -11.32 -14.98
CA THR A 81 0.69 -10.81 -13.70
C THR A 81 0.42 -9.31 -13.77
N MET A 82 1.28 -8.52 -14.41
CA MET A 82 1.06 -7.07 -14.58
C MET A 82 -0.22 -6.78 -15.38
N PHE A 83 -0.49 -7.54 -16.43
CA PHE A 83 -1.77 -7.44 -17.16
C PHE A 83 -2.96 -7.84 -16.26
N GLY A 84 -2.78 -8.86 -15.43
CA GLY A 84 -3.79 -9.24 -14.43
C GLY A 84 -4.09 -8.13 -13.43
N LEU A 85 -3.07 -7.43 -12.95
CA LEU A 85 -3.21 -6.29 -12.04
C LEU A 85 -3.85 -5.08 -12.71
N PHE A 86 -3.49 -4.81 -13.97
CA PHE A 86 -4.17 -3.81 -14.79
C PHE A 86 -5.67 -4.15 -14.94
N ALA A 87 -5.99 -5.41 -15.25
CA ALA A 87 -7.36 -5.89 -15.36
C ALA A 87 -8.11 -5.81 -14.02
N ALA A 88 -7.44 -6.04 -12.89
CA ALA A 88 -8.00 -5.93 -11.55
C ALA A 88 -8.59 -4.53 -11.27
N GLY A 89 -7.98 -3.48 -11.82
CA GLY A 89 -8.49 -2.10 -11.75
C GLY A 89 -9.89 -1.95 -12.36
N PHE A 90 -10.27 -2.78 -13.34
CA PHE A 90 -11.62 -2.75 -13.90
C PHE A 90 -12.70 -3.22 -12.93
N MET A 91 -12.36 -4.06 -11.96
CA MET A 91 -13.31 -4.44 -10.90
C MET A 91 -13.77 -3.22 -10.10
N TYR A 92 -12.89 -2.25 -9.87
CA TYR A 92 -13.23 -1.00 -9.20
C TYR A 92 -14.25 -0.19 -10.00
N PHE A 93 -14.10 -0.12 -11.34
CA PHE A 93 -15.09 0.53 -12.20
C PHE A 93 -16.43 -0.18 -12.20
N ILE A 94 -16.43 -1.52 -12.22
CA ILE A 94 -17.65 -2.33 -12.15
C ILE A 94 -18.38 -2.03 -10.83
N LEU A 95 -17.67 -2.06 -9.70
CA LEU A 95 -18.26 -1.76 -8.39
C LEU A 95 -18.71 -0.30 -8.28
N ALA A 96 -17.91 0.65 -8.78
CA ALA A 96 -18.29 2.06 -8.86
C ALA A 96 -19.58 2.28 -9.67
N ALA A 97 -19.74 1.59 -10.79
CA ALA A 97 -20.93 1.66 -11.62
C ALA A 97 -22.16 1.07 -10.91
N ILE A 98 -22.00 -0.08 -10.24
CA ILE A 98 -23.07 -0.70 -9.45
C ILE A 98 -23.50 0.23 -8.31
N ILE A 99 -22.55 0.84 -7.60
CA ILE A 99 -22.81 1.77 -6.50
C ILE A 99 -23.48 3.04 -7.01
N ARG A 100 -23.09 3.54 -8.18
CA ARG A 100 -23.74 4.69 -8.82
C ARG A 100 -25.20 4.38 -9.19
N ALA A 101 -25.47 3.16 -9.68
CA ALA A 101 -26.81 2.75 -10.10
C ALA A 101 -27.74 2.41 -8.93
N ARG A 102 -27.24 1.71 -7.90
CA ARG A 102 -28.05 1.21 -6.76
C ARG A 102 -27.99 2.10 -5.51
N GLY A 103 -27.08 3.06 -5.48
CA GLY A 103 -26.88 3.98 -4.35
C GLY A 103 -26.26 3.32 -3.10
N MET A 104 -26.10 4.13 -2.05
CA MET A 104 -25.44 3.72 -0.80
C MET A 104 -26.20 2.64 -0.02
N GLY A 105 -27.52 2.51 -0.20
CA GLY A 105 -28.31 1.47 0.44
C GLY A 105 -27.86 0.04 0.06
N PHE A 106 -27.35 -0.14 -1.17
CA PHE A 106 -26.77 -1.41 -1.59
C PHE A 106 -25.47 -1.72 -0.84
N VAL A 107 -24.61 -0.72 -0.65
CA VAL A 107 -23.34 -0.86 0.08
C VAL A 107 -23.60 -1.19 1.54
N HIS A 108 -24.52 -0.49 2.21
CA HIS A 108 -24.87 -0.78 3.60
C HIS A 108 -25.46 -2.18 3.80
N LYS A 109 -26.17 -2.71 2.79
CA LYS A 109 -26.76 -4.05 2.84
C LYS A 109 -25.75 -5.16 2.57
N LEU A 110 -24.86 -4.98 1.58
CA LEU A 110 -23.88 -5.99 1.17
C LEU A 110 -22.62 -5.98 2.04
N LEU A 111 -22.19 -4.78 2.44
CA LEU A 111 -20.96 -4.52 3.20
C LEU A 111 -21.29 -3.73 4.48
N PRO A 112 -22.15 -4.26 5.38
CA PRO A 112 -22.34 -3.66 6.68
C PRO A 112 -21.02 -3.67 7.49
N PRO A 113 -20.88 -2.86 8.54
CA PRO A 113 -19.66 -2.83 9.36
C PRO A 113 -19.22 -4.21 9.90
N VAL A 114 -20.19 -5.11 10.15
CA VAL A 114 -19.95 -6.50 10.56
C VAL A 114 -19.27 -7.35 9.49
N VAL A 115 -19.24 -6.92 8.22
CA VAL A 115 -18.49 -7.56 7.12
C VAL A 115 -17.17 -6.84 6.86
N ILE A 116 -17.20 -5.49 6.78
CA ILE A 116 -16.01 -4.68 6.50
C ILE A 116 -14.92 -4.93 7.55
N GLY A 117 -15.28 -4.90 8.84
CA GLY A 117 -14.34 -5.07 9.94
C GLY A 117 -13.58 -6.41 9.87
N PRO A 118 -14.27 -7.56 9.82
CA PRO A 118 -13.62 -8.86 9.67
C PRO A 118 -12.74 -9.01 8.43
N VAL A 119 -13.17 -8.48 7.26
CA VAL A 119 -12.32 -8.52 6.05
C VAL A 119 -11.00 -7.77 6.27
N ILE A 120 -11.06 -6.57 6.84
CA ILE A 120 -9.85 -5.79 7.17
C ILE A 120 -8.99 -6.53 8.21
N MET A 121 -9.59 -7.13 9.23
CA MET A 121 -8.86 -7.92 10.24
C MET A 121 -8.14 -9.12 9.62
N VAL A 122 -8.78 -9.85 8.71
CA VAL A 122 -8.18 -11.01 8.02
C VAL A 122 -7.00 -10.57 7.15
N ILE A 123 -7.12 -9.46 6.42
CA ILE A 123 -6.02 -8.88 5.63
C ILE A 123 -4.85 -8.55 6.56
N GLY A 124 -5.09 -7.84 7.67
CA GLY A 124 -4.05 -7.50 8.65
C GLY A 124 -3.38 -8.72 9.28
N LEU A 125 -4.16 -9.73 9.69
CA LEU A 125 -3.65 -10.97 10.29
C LEU A 125 -2.81 -11.80 9.31
N SER A 126 -3.19 -11.83 8.03
CA SER A 126 -2.42 -12.55 7.02
C SER A 126 -1.00 -11.98 6.84
N VAL A 127 -0.85 -10.66 6.98
CA VAL A 127 0.44 -9.97 6.86
C VAL A 127 1.25 -10.05 8.14
N ALA A 128 0.58 -10.16 9.29
CA ALA A 128 1.25 -10.34 10.58
C ALA A 128 2.17 -11.58 10.58
N GLN A 129 1.74 -12.68 9.94
CA GLN A 129 2.57 -13.88 9.80
C GLN A 129 3.86 -13.61 9.01
N VAL A 130 3.75 -12.85 7.91
CA VAL A 130 4.92 -12.43 7.11
C VAL A 130 5.84 -11.54 7.93
N ALA A 131 5.29 -10.57 8.66
CA ALA A 131 6.07 -9.69 9.53
C ALA A 131 6.80 -10.47 10.63
N CYS A 132 6.17 -11.46 11.27
CA CYS A 132 6.80 -12.33 12.26
C CYS A 132 7.96 -13.13 11.64
N ASN A 133 7.77 -13.70 10.45
CA ASN A 133 8.84 -14.43 9.77
C ASN A 133 10.04 -13.52 9.44
N MET A 134 9.78 -12.31 8.94
CA MET A 134 10.84 -11.32 8.67
C MET A 134 11.55 -10.89 9.96
N ALA A 135 10.82 -10.69 11.06
CA ALA A 135 11.39 -10.35 12.36
C ALA A 135 12.27 -11.47 12.93
N MET A 136 11.96 -12.73 12.61
CA MET A 136 12.80 -13.89 12.93
C MET A 136 13.98 -14.07 11.97
N GLY A 137 14.15 -13.21 10.97
CA GLY A 137 15.25 -13.29 9.99
C GLY A 137 15.02 -14.34 8.90
N ARG A 138 13.75 -14.69 8.64
CA ARG A 138 13.38 -15.72 7.65
C ARG A 138 12.83 -15.10 6.37
N ALA A 139 13.22 -15.67 5.23
CA ALA A 139 12.62 -15.37 3.93
C ALA A 139 12.52 -16.66 3.11
N GLY A 140 11.42 -16.87 2.39
CA GLY A 140 11.21 -18.09 1.59
C GLY A 140 11.23 -19.41 2.38
N GLY A 141 11.02 -19.36 3.71
CA GLY A 141 11.13 -20.52 4.59
C GLY A 141 12.52 -20.77 5.16
N GLU A 142 13.55 -20.12 4.61
CA GLU A 142 14.96 -20.24 5.02
C GLU A 142 15.37 -19.16 6.01
N GLN A 143 16.44 -19.44 6.78
CA GLN A 143 17.05 -18.49 7.70
C GLN A 143 18.08 -17.65 6.95
N VAL A 144 17.76 -16.38 6.67
CA VAL A 144 18.64 -15.48 5.90
C VAL A 144 19.57 -14.68 6.82
N VAL A 145 19.08 -14.30 7.99
CA VAL A 145 19.84 -13.59 9.02
C VAL A 145 19.78 -14.41 10.30
N PRO A 146 20.86 -14.60 11.08
CA PRO A 146 20.79 -15.33 12.35
C PRO A 146 19.64 -14.84 13.24
N ALA A 147 18.83 -15.77 13.77
CA ALA A 147 17.59 -15.46 14.46
C ALA A 147 17.79 -14.49 15.65
N THR A 148 18.90 -14.63 16.38
CA THR A 148 19.26 -13.75 17.50
C THR A 148 19.50 -12.31 17.02
N THR A 149 20.25 -12.12 15.95
CA THR A 149 20.50 -10.82 15.32
C THR A 149 19.21 -10.21 14.80
N ALA A 150 18.42 -10.98 14.06
CA ALA A 150 17.16 -10.52 13.49
C ALA A 150 16.15 -10.07 14.56
N LEU A 151 15.95 -10.89 15.61
CA LEU A 151 15.06 -10.56 16.73
C LEU A 151 15.55 -9.33 17.51
N THR A 152 16.86 -9.16 17.64
CA THR A 152 17.45 -7.99 18.29
C THR A 152 17.15 -6.72 17.48
N LEU A 153 17.38 -6.74 16.17
CA LEU A 153 17.06 -5.62 15.28
C LEU A 153 15.57 -5.29 15.25
N ALA A 154 14.72 -6.32 15.15
CA ALA A 154 13.27 -6.18 15.20
C ALA A 154 12.81 -5.61 16.55
N GLY A 155 13.38 -6.09 17.64
CA GLY A 155 13.12 -5.62 19.00
C GLY A 155 13.49 -4.15 19.21
N ILE A 156 14.66 -3.72 18.72
CA ILE A 156 15.09 -2.31 18.78
C ILE A 156 14.14 -1.43 17.97
N SER A 157 13.84 -1.81 16.72
CA SER A 157 12.91 -1.06 15.86
C SER A 157 11.52 -0.94 16.49
N LEU A 158 10.99 -2.03 17.04
CA LEU A 158 9.69 -2.05 17.72
C LEU A 158 9.69 -1.19 18.98
N ALA A 159 10.70 -1.34 19.84
CA ALA A 159 10.82 -0.58 21.08
C ALA A 159 10.86 0.93 20.81
N VAL A 160 11.68 1.37 19.86
CA VAL A 160 11.77 2.78 19.47
C VAL A 160 10.44 3.27 18.88
N THR A 161 9.78 2.46 18.05
CA THR A 161 8.45 2.80 17.51
C THR A 161 7.44 3.04 18.63
N LEU A 162 7.38 2.13 19.61
CA LEU A 162 6.45 2.22 20.76
C LEU A 162 6.78 3.42 21.64
N ILE A 163 8.06 3.66 21.92
CA ILE A 163 8.50 4.81 22.71
C ILE A 163 8.11 6.12 22.01
N ALA A 164 8.35 6.23 20.70
CA ALA A 164 7.99 7.39 19.91
C ALA A 164 6.46 7.62 19.85
N ALA A 165 5.68 6.55 19.74
CA ALA A 165 4.22 6.64 19.68
C ALA A 165 3.59 7.06 21.02
N VAL A 166 4.14 6.58 22.14
CA VAL A 166 3.55 6.77 23.48
C VAL A 166 4.10 8.02 24.18
N PHE A 167 5.41 8.22 24.20
CA PHE A 167 6.07 9.19 25.08
C PHE A 167 6.52 10.48 24.37
N CYS A 168 6.77 10.45 23.06
CA CYS A 168 7.19 11.66 22.34
C CYS A 168 6.01 12.62 22.11
N LYS A 169 6.35 13.90 21.90
CA LYS A 169 5.38 14.98 21.64
C LYS A 169 5.68 15.67 20.31
N GLY A 170 4.72 16.43 19.80
CA GLY A 170 4.87 17.21 18.57
C GLY A 170 5.06 16.32 17.34
N TRP A 171 6.04 16.66 16.52
CA TRP A 171 6.29 16.05 15.21
C TRP A 171 6.66 14.56 15.26
N ILE A 172 7.45 14.15 16.26
CA ILE A 172 7.93 12.77 16.38
C ILE A 172 6.78 11.78 16.60
N LYS A 173 5.73 12.20 17.32
CA LYS A 173 4.53 11.38 17.58
C LYS A 173 3.74 11.08 16.29
N LEU A 174 3.94 11.86 15.23
CA LEU A 174 3.26 11.69 13.95
C LEU A 174 3.99 10.71 13.02
N ILE A 175 5.26 10.38 13.29
CA ILE A 175 6.10 9.50 12.47
C ILE A 175 6.80 8.38 13.27
N PRO A 176 6.14 7.72 14.26
CA PRO A 176 6.81 6.78 15.15
C PRO A 176 7.41 5.58 14.42
N ILE A 177 6.76 5.13 13.35
CA ILE A 177 7.24 4.03 12.50
C ILE A 177 8.57 4.39 11.84
N LEU A 178 8.73 5.63 11.37
CA LEU A 178 9.98 6.07 10.75
C LEU A 178 11.11 6.10 11.78
N CYS A 179 10.83 6.54 13.01
CA CYS A 179 11.81 6.50 14.10
C CYS A 179 12.29 5.06 14.38
N GLY A 180 11.38 4.09 14.41
CA GLY A 180 11.73 2.67 14.52
C GLY A 180 12.60 2.17 13.38
N VAL A 181 12.21 2.46 12.13
CA VAL A 181 12.98 2.08 10.93
C VAL A 181 14.39 2.68 10.96
N ILE A 182 14.54 3.96 11.32
CA ILE A 182 15.85 4.63 11.43
C ILE A 182 16.70 3.95 12.51
N ALA A 183 16.13 3.71 13.70
CA ALA A 183 16.87 3.06 14.78
C ALA A 183 17.29 1.64 14.42
N GLY A 184 16.37 0.85 13.84
CA GLY A 184 16.67 -0.51 13.36
C GLY A 184 17.76 -0.51 12.28
N TYR A 185 17.71 0.43 11.34
CA TYR A 185 18.72 0.57 10.30
C TYR A 185 20.09 0.96 10.86
N VAL A 186 20.15 1.96 11.76
CA VAL A 186 21.40 2.35 12.42
C VAL A 186 21.99 1.18 13.21
N SER A 187 21.17 0.43 13.96
CA SER A 187 21.63 -0.78 14.65
C SER A 187 22.13 -1.85 13.69
N ALA A 188 21.46 -2.05 12.55
CA ALA A 188 21.90 -3.00 11.53
C ALA A 188 23.27 -2.63 10.93
N VAL A 189 23.51 -1.34 10.69
CA VAL A 189 24.82 -0.83 10.23
C VAL A 189 25.90 -1.12 11.28
N LEU A 190 25.63 -0.81 12.55
CA LEU A 190 26.59 -1.06 13.64
C LEU A 190 26.89 -2.55 13.85
N MET A 191 25.92 -3.42 13.54
CA MET A 191 26.07 -4.89 13.60
C MET A 191 26.65 -5.51 12.32
N GLY A 192 27.06 -4.69 11.34
CA GLY A 192 27.65 -5.16 10.08
C GLY A 192 26.68 -5.92 9.18
N GLN A 193 25.36 -5.72 9.33
CA GLN A 193 24.32 -6.41 8.56
C GLN A 193 23.91 -5.67 7.29
N VAL A 194 24.55 -4.54 6.98
CA VAL A 194 24.22 -3.68 5.83
C VAL A 194 25.40 -3.64 4.87
N SER A 195 25.17 -4.06 3.61
CA SER A 195 26.08 -3.77 2.51
C SER A 195 25.70 -2.44 1.85
N PHE A 196 26.71 -1.61 1.60
CA PHE A 196 26.55 -0.34 0.88
C PHE A 196 26.85 -0.45 -0.62
N ASP A 197 27.21 -1.63 -1.10
CA ASP A 197 27.67 -1.83 -2.49
C ASP A 197 26.58 -1.44 -3.50
N GLY A 198 25.32 -1.78 -3.21
CA GLY A 198 24.19 -1.41 -4.06
C GLY A 198 23.97 0.11 -4.13
N MET A 199 24.26 0.85 -3.05
CA MET A 199 24.11 2.30 -3.01
C MET A 199 25.25 3.00 -3.74
N VAL A 200 26.49 2.53 -3.56
CA VAL A 200 27.69 3.12 -4.19
C VAL A 200 27.67 2.94 -5.71
N ASN A 201 27.19 1.79 -6.18
CA ASN A 201 27.11 1.49 -7.62
C ASN A 201 25.84 2.03 -8.30
N ALA A 202 24.90 2.59 -7.53
CA ALA A 202 23.67 3.13 -8.10
C ALA A 202 23.92 4.46 -8.82
N PRO A 203 23.37 4.66 -10.02
CA PRO A 203 23.41 5.96 -10.69
C PRO A 203 22.57 6.99 -9.92
N TRP A 204 23.04 8.24 -9.91
CA TRP A 204 22.32 9.36 -9.28
C TRP A 204 20.92 9.60 -9.88
N LEU A 205 20.76 9.34 -11.18
CA LEU A 205 19.49 9.38 -11.87
C LEU A 205 19.37 8.13 -12.75
N ALA A 206 18.38 7.30 -12.47
CA ALA A 206 17.97 6.19 -13.33
C ALA A 206 16.52 6.41 -13.77
N LEU A 207 16.26 6.11 -15.04
CA LEU A 207 14.88 5.92 -15.45
C LEU A 207 14.34 4.63 -14.82
N PRO A 208 13.11 4.64 -14.29
CA PRO A 208 12.51 3.44 -13.75
C PRO A 208 12.41 2.35 -14.84
N HIS A 209 12.65 1.09 -14.47
CA HIS A 209 12.44 -0.03 -15.37
C HIS A 209 10.94 -0.30 -15.49
N PHE A 210 10.39 0.02 -16.67
CA PHE A 210 9.00 -0.28 -17.01
C PHE A 210 8.88 -1.73 -17.45
N GLU A 211 7.98 -2.46 -16.83
CA GLU A 211 7.58 -3.79 -17.28
C GLU A 211 6.38 -3.65 -18.20
N THR A 212 6.48 -4.17 -19.43
CA THR A 212 5.36 -4.14 -20.38
C THR A 212 4.41 -5.30 -20.09
N PRO A 213 3.11 -5.05 -19.81
CA PRO A 213 2.15 -6.11 -19.55
C PRO A 213 1.97 -7.02 -20.78
N GLU A 214 1.94 -8.33 -20.54
CA GLU A 214 1.61 -9.33 -21.56
C GLU A 214 0.15 -9.75 -21.42
N ILE A 215 -0.59 -9.72 -22.53
CA ILE A 215 -2.02 -10.04 -22.51
C ILE A 215 -2.22 -11.51 -22.14
N ASN A 216 -2.77 -11.74 -20.94
CA ASN A 216 -3.10 -13.06 -20.43
C ASN A 216 -4.43 -13.04 -19.69
N TRP A 217 -5.47 -13.57 -20.34
CA TRP A 217 -6.82 -13.60 -19.78
C TRP A 217 -6.97 -14.52 -18.57
N ALA A 218 -6.14 -15.57 -18.44
CA ALA A 218 -6.17 -16.42 -17.26
C ALA A 218 -5.69 -15.65 -16.02
N ALA A 219 -4.58 -14.92 -16.13
CA ALA A 219 -4.08 -14.04 -15.07
C ALA A 219 -5.08 -12.90 -14.75
N ALA A 220 -5.73 -12.32 -15.76
CA ALA A 220 -6.76 -11.30 -15.59
C ALA A 220 -8.00 -11.81 -14.85
N LEU A 221 -8.56 -12.96 -15.26
CA LEU A 221 -9.72 -13.56 -14.62
C LEU A 221 -9.41 -14.03 -13.20
N PHE A 222 -8.16 -14.41 -12.91
CA PHE A 222 -7.71 -14.72 -11.56
C PHE A 222 -7.63 -13.46 -10.66
N MET A 223 -7.10 -12.35 -11.19
CA MET A 223 -6.89 -11.12 -10.41
C MET A 223 -8.16 -10.27 -10.21
N LEU A 224 -9.13 -10.34 -11.13
CA LEU A 224 -10.39 -9.61 -11.04
C LEU A 224 -11.15 -9.81 -9.71
N PRO A 225 -11.45 -11.04 -9.25
CA PRO A 225 -12.16 -11.24 -7.99
C PRO A 225 -11.32 -10.86 -6.76
N VAL A 226 -10.00 -10.91 -6.85
CA VAL A 226 -9.10 -10.48 -5.77
C VAL A 226 -9.31 -9.02 -5.43
N ALA A 227 -9.55 -8.17 -6.44
CA ALA A 227 -9.78 -6.73 -6.27
C ALA A 227 -11.02 -6.38 -5.42
N ILE A 228 -11.94 -7.33 -5.19
CA ILE A 228 -13.09 -7.11 -4.31
C ILE A 228 -12.64 -6.78 -2.88
N ALA A 229 -11.65 -7.48 -2.35
CA ALA A 229 -11.16 -7.24 -0.99
C ALA A 229 -10.57 -5.82 -0.80
N PRO A 230 -9.65 -5.35 -1.66
CA PRO A 230 -9.23 -3.96 -1.72
C PRO A 230 -10.36 -2.94 -1.91
N CYS A 231 -11.40 -3.27 -2.68
CA CYS A 231 -12.55 -2.38 -2.81
C CYS A 231 -13.31 -2.24 -1.48
N ILE A 232 -13.45 -3.33 -0.72
CA ILE A 232 -14.04 -3.30 0.62
C ILE A 232 -13.16 -2.48 1.58
N GLU A 233 -11.85 -2.67 1.52
CA GLU A 233 -10.86 -1.88 2.27
C GLU A 233 -10.99 -0.38 1.94
N HIS A 234 -11.10 -0.02 0.66
CA HIS A 234 -11.31 1.35 0.20
C HIS A 234 -12.60 1.94 0.77
N ILE A 235 -13.72 1.20 0.72
CA ILE A 235 -15.01 1.67 1.25
C ILE A 235 -14.92 1.90 2.76
N GLY A 236 -14.40 0.92 3.50
CA GLY A 236 -14.20 1.02 4.95
C GLY A 236 -13.33 2.22 5.31
N GLY A 237 -12.32 2.46 4.49
CA GLY A 237 -11.44 3.60 4.67
C GLY A 237 -12.11 4.96 4.39
N VAL A 238 -12.86 5.10 3.30
CA VAL A 238 -13.60 6.34 3.01
C VAL A 238 -14.55 6.68 4.16
N LEU A 239 -15.19 5.67 4.76
CA LEU A 239 -16.04 5.82 5.94
C LEU A 239 -15.25 6.28 7.18
N ALA A 240 -14.08 5.67 7.44
CA ALA A 240 -13.23 6.04 8.58
C ALA A 240 -12.74 7.49 8.49
N ILE A 241 -12.24 7.91 7.32
CA ILE A 241 -11.81 9.30 7.09
C ILE A 241 -12.97 10.28 7.17
N GLY A 242 -14.16 9.88 6.71
CA GLY A 242 -15.37 10.67 6.90
C GLY A 242 -15.71 10.92 8.37
N GLY A 243 -15.55 9.88 9.20
CA GLY A 243 -15.72 9.98 10.66
C GLY A 243 -14.71 10.92 11.33
N VAL A 244 -13.43 10.87 10.93
CA VAL A 244 -12.37 11.73 11.48
C VAL A 244 -12.52 13.19 11.03
N THR A 245 -12.91 13.42 9.78
CA THR A 245 -13.01 14.77 9.21
C THR A 245 -14.38 15.41 9.38
N GLY A 246 -15.38 14.67 9.88
CA GLY A 246 -16.76 15.14 10.02
C GLY A 246 -17.48 15.37 8.68
N LYS A 247 -17.03 14.74 7.59
CA LYS A 247 -17.58 14.90 6.23
C LYS A 247 -18.01 13.57 5.64
N ASP A 248 -19.16 13.55 4.97
CA ASP A 248 -19.66 12.34 4.31
C ASP A 248 -19.17 12.23 2.86
N TYR A 249 -17.96 11.69 2.68
CA TYR A 249 -17.37 11.46 1.37
C TYR A 249 -18.07 10.39 0.54
N THR A 250 -18.96 9.59 1.15
CA THR A 250 -19.77 8.61 0.43
C THR A 250 -20.87 9.27 -0.38
N LYS A 251 -21.26 10.49 -0.02
CA LYS A 251 -22.22 11.34 -0.74
C LYS A 251 -21.53 12.38 -1.64
N ASP A 252 -20.58 13.14 -1.12
CA ASP A 252 -19.82 14.15 -1.89
C ASP A 252 -18.31 14.00 -1.60
N PRO A 253 -17.49 13.57 -2.58
CA PRO A 253 -17.74 13.51 -4.02
C PRO A 253 -18.52 12.26 -4.47
N GLY A 254 -18.76 11.32 -3.55
CA GLY A 254 -19.49 10.09 -3.81
C GLY A 254 -18.57 8.88 -3.90
N LEU A 255 -19.02 7.75 -3.33
CA LEU A 255 -18.23 6.51 -3.29
C LEU A 255 -17.87 5.96 -4.68
N HIS A 256 -18.75 6.18 -5.66
CA HIS A 256 -18.49 5.82 -7.05
C HIS A 256 -17.29 6.57 -7.65
N ARG A 257 -17.07 7.85 -7.27
CA ARG A 257 -15.91 8.62 -7.74
C ARG A 257 -14.63 8.22 -7.03
N THR A 258 -14.71 7.94 -5.74
CA THR A 258 -13.53 7.49 -4.99
C THR A 258 -13.07 6.13 -5.48
N LEU A 259 -13.98 5.17 -5.69
CA LEU A 259 -13.65 3.86 -6.26
C LEU A 259 -13.15 3.95 -7.70
N ALA A 260 -13.77 4.76 -8.55
CA ALA A 260 -13.28 4.96 -9.92
C ALA A 260 -11.89 5.59 -9.95
N GLY A 261 -11.63 6.59 -9.08
CA GLY A 261 -10.31 7.20 -8.95
C GLY A 261 -9.25 6.19 -8.49
N ASP A 262 -9.61 5.29 -7.58
CA ASP A 262 -8.73 4.21 -7.14
C ASP A 262 -8.47 3.18 -8.25
N GLY A 263 -9.52 2.77 -8.95
CA GLY A 263 -9.42 1.89 -10.13
C GLY A 263 -8.49 2.44 -11.21
N ILE A 264 -8.53 3.75 -11.47
CA ILE A 264 -7.59 4.41 -12.39
C ILE A 264 -6.15 4.29 -11.88
N GLY A 265 -5.93 4.50 -10.57
CA GLY A 265 -4.62 4.34 -9.96
C GLY A 265 -4.09 2.91 -10.09
N VAL A 266 -4.94 1.92 -9.83
CA VAL A 266 -4.61 0.49 -9.98
C VAL A 266 -4.30 0.13 -11.42
N CYS A 267 -5.11 0.57 -12.38
CA CYS A 267 -4.83 0.37 -13.81
C CYS A 267 -3.49 1.00 -14.20
N PHE A 268 -3.24 2.24 -13.77
CA PHE A 268 -1.98 2.91 -14.07
C PHE A 268 -0.78 2.13 -13.50
N ALA A 269 -0.85 1.70 -12.24
CA ALA A 269 0.21 0.92 -11.60
C ALA A 269 0.47 -0.40 -12.34
N GLY A 270 -0.57 -1.16 -12.66
CA GLY A 270 -0.44 -2.41 -13.42
C GLY A 270 0.09 -2.21 -14.84
N PHE A 271 -0.19 -1.07 -15.48
CA PHE A 271 0.32 -0.75 -16.81
C PHE A 271 1.82 -0.43 -16.83
N ILE A 272 2.34 0.22 -15.79
CA ILE A 272 3.75 0.62 -15.74
C ILE A 272 4.67 -0.46 -15.12
N GLY A 273 4.11 -1.55 -14.58
CA GLY A 273 4.90 -2.59 -13.90
C GLY A 273 5.02 -2.40 -12.38
N GLY A 274 4.15 -1.60 -11.77
CA GLY A 274 4.07 -1.42 -10.32
C GLY A 274 3.00 -2.32 -9.68
N PRO A 275 3.12 -2.66 -8.38
CA PRO A 275 2.04 -3.32 -7.64
C PRO A 275 0.77 -2.46 -7.62
N PRO A 276 -0.43 -3.05 -7.50
CA PRO A 276 -1.67 -2.30 -7.37
C PRO A 276 -1.63 -1.45 -6.11
N SER A 277 -2.02 -0.19 -6.23
CA SER A 277 -1.98 0.78 -5.15
C SER A 277 -3.39 1.26 -4.73
N PRO A 278 -4.19 0.47 -3.99
CA PRO A 278 -5.41 0.97 -3.33
C PRO A 278 -5.13 2.03 -2.25
N PRO A 279 -6.12 2.69 -1.64
CA PRO A 279 -5.87 3.70 -0.60
C PRO A 279 -5.11 3.13 0.62
N MET A 280 -4.01 3.78 0.98
CA MET A 280 -3.41 3.64 2.30
C MET A 280 -3.98 4.71 3.22
N GLN A 281 -4.52 4.29 4.36
CA GLN A 281 -5.08 5.21 5.33
C GLN A 281 -4.29 5.17 6.62
N LYS A 282 -3.58 6.27 6.87
CA LYS A 282 -3.00 6.62 8.17
C LYS A 282 -3.18 8.10 8.41
#